data_AF-A0A0E0LJK1-F1
#
_entry.id   AF-A0A0E0LJK1-F1
#
_cell.length_a   1.000
_cell.length_b   1.000
_cell.length_c   1.000
_cell.angle_alpha   90.00
_cell.angle_beta   90.00
_cell.angle_gamma   90.00
#
_symmetry.space_group_name_H-M   'P 1'
#
loop_
_entity.id
_entity.type
_entity.pdbx_description
1 polymer ?
#
loop_
_entity_poly.entity_id
_entity_poly.type
_entity_poly.pdbx_seq_one_letter_code
_entity_poly.pdbx_strand_id
1 'polypeptide(L)'
;MEIVRSHRQLAAEAAAGVGCGGGGGGAGGLPTYRVAPQLEVRLEEFELFAIDRLRVLKGIADGLSRGKRPEEMEKLVVSLVVTQFRCNISKALVLTNRKWTATIKEQENDRLTPIVEALSNAYFGPDYSQLRENHHLKHGGRMQFGLFLKGAGLKLEDALAFWRAEFSQKVGSERFDKEYAYSIRHNYGKEGKRTDYTPYSCQKIISATPGVGDHHGCPYRHFGEDNLRAALNKMGISGHPLEDIMDKVKNRHYQLACTMTFEAEHGVSCDTGINHPNQYFSESQKVLKAKVSHHS
;
A
#
# COMPACT_ATOMS: atom_id res chain seq x y z
N MET A 1 -17.02 -41.20 -17.09
CA MET A 1 -16.08 -42.16 -17.69
C MET A 1 -15.68 -41.53 -19.02
N GLU A 2 -14.46 -41.07 -19.33
CA GLU A 2 -13.11 -41.50 -18.96
C GLU A 2 -12.12 -40.32 -19.14
N ILE A 3 -11.83 -39.50 -18.13
CA ILE A 3 -10.68 -38.57 -18.17
C ILE A 3 -10.12 -38.37 -16.74
N VAL A 4 -9.83 -39.45 -16.01
CA VAL A 4 -9.24 -39.37 -14.64
C VAL A 4 -8.20 -40.48 -14.40
N ARG A 5 -7.46 -40.92 -15.42
CA ARG A 5 -6.45 -41.98 -15.24
C ARG A 5 -5.04 -41.70 -15.74
N SER A 6 -4.77 -40.58 -16.43
CA SER A 6 -3.43 -40.32 -16.97
C SER A 6 -2.44 -39.66 -15.99
N HIS A 7 -2.90 -38.84 -15.03
CA HIS A 7 -1.97 -38.04 -14.21
C HIS A 7 -1.44 -38.71 -12.93
N ARG A 8 -1.94 -39.89 -12.56
CA ARG A 8 -1.45 -40.59 -11.34
C ARG A 8 -0.13 -41.32 -11.53
N GLN A 9 0.29 -41.59 -12.78
CA GLN A 9 1.52 -42.33 -13.05
C GLN A 9 2.77 -41.43 -13.06
N LEU A 10 2.63 -40.13 -13.36
CA LEU A 10 3.74 -39.16 -13.32
C LEU A 10 4.09 -38.65 -11.91
N ALA A 11 3.17 -38.77 -10.94
CA ALA A 11 3.42 -38.33 -9.57
C ALA A 11 4.17 -39.37 -8.72
N ALA A 12 4.13 -40.66 -9.10
CA ALA A 12 4.77 -41.73 -8.33
C ALA A 12 6.27 -41.86 -8.59
N GLU A 13 6.76 -41.42 -9.76
CA GLU A 13 8.20 -41.48 -10.10
C GLU A 13 9.01 -40.32 -9.49
N ALA A 14 8.37 -39.21 -9.11
CA ALA A 14 9.05 -38.07 -8.49
C ALA A 14 9.32 -38.25 -6.97
N ALA A 15 8.68 -39.21 -6.32
CA ALA A 15 8.82 -39.44 -4.88
C ALA A 15 9.85 -40.51 -4.49
N ALA A 16 10.34 -41.32 -5.45
CA ALA A 16 11.22 -42.47 -5.16
C ALA A 16 12.72 -42.23 -5.47
N GLY A 17 13.13 -41.01 -5.83
CA GLY A 17 14.49 -40.69 -6.28
C GLY A 17 15.37 -39.96 -5.27
N VAL A 18 15.35 -40.29 -3.97
CA VAL A 18 16.38 -39.83 -3.03
C VAL A 18 17.52 -40.85 -3.03
N GLY A 19 18.43 -40.72 -3.99
CA GLY A 19 19.69 -41.44 -4.08
C GLY A 19 20.85 -40.46 -4.22
N CYS A 20 21.82 -40.57 -3.31
CA CYS A 20 23.05 -39.78 -3.25
C CYS A 20 23.82 -39.71 -4.59
N GLY A 21 24.42 -38.55 -4.91
CA GLY A 21 25.58 -38.49 -5.81
C GLY A 21 25.74 -37.20 -6.64
N GLY A 22 26.76 -36.41 -6.29
CA GLY A 22 27.70 -35.75 -7.21
C GLY A 22 27.23 -34.72 -8.26
N GLY A 23 27.63 -33.45 -8.05
CA GLY A 23 28.32 -32.61 -9.04
C GLY A 23 27.54 -31.95 -10.19
N GLY A 24 27.74 -30.63 -10.35
CA GLY A 24 27.54 -29.91 -11.63
C GLY A 24 26.38 -28.91 -11.64
N GLY A 25 26.67 -27.68 -12.09
CA GLY A 25 25.79 -26.52 -11.95
C GLY A 25 24.62 -26.43 -12.92
N GLY A 26 23.69 -25.53 -12.60
CA GLY A 26 22.54 -25.19 -13.44
C GLY A 26 21.50 -24.46 -12.62
N ALA A 27 21.33 -23.17 -12.90
CA ALA A 27 20.49 -22.22 -12.17
C ALA A 27 19.02 -22.70 -12.01
N GLY A 28 18.67 -23.12 -10.79
CA GLY A 28 17.28 -23.23 -10.33
C GLY A 28 16.97 -22.04 -9.44
N GLY A 29 16.03 -21.19 -9.85
CA GLY A 29 15.64 -19.97 -9.13
C GLY A 29 15.30 -20.24 -7.67
N LEU A 30 15.86 -19.42 -6.77
CA LEU A 30 15.53 -19.42 -5.36
C LEU A 30 14.02 -19.12 -5.19
N PRO A 31 13.27 -19.91 -4.41
CA PRO A 31 11.88 -19.59 -4.12
C PRO A 31 11.79 -18.26 -3.36
N THR A 32 10.96 -17.34 -3.85
CA THR A 32 10.71 -16.03 -3.22
C THR A 32 9.81 -16.09 -1.97
N TYR A 33 9.38 -17.29 -1.58
CA TYR A 33 8.51 -17.55 -0.43
C TYR A 33 9.10 -18.67 0.44
N ARG A 34 8.89 -18.61 1.76
CA ARG A 34 9.21 -19.75 2.66
C ARG A 34 8.32 -20.97 2.40
N VAL A 35 7.11 -20.77 1.86
CA VAL A 35 6.16 -21.79 1.39
C VAL A 35 5.49 -21.25 0.12
N ALA A 36 5.34 -22.08 -0.92
CA ALA A 36 4.77 -21.66 -2.21
C ALA A 36 3.36 -21.04 -2.05
N PRO A 37 3.03 -19.94 -2.76
CA PRO A 37 1.68 -19.41 -2.78
C PRO A 37 0.75 -20.40 -3.49
N GLN A 38 -0.27 -20.84 -2.80
CA GLN A 38 -1.32 -21.71 -3.34
C GLN A 38 -2.40 -20.85 -3.99
N LEU A 39 -2.22 -20.36 -5.22
CA LEU A 39 -3.44 -20.14 -6.00
C LEU A 39 -3.89 -21.47 -6.62
N GLU A 40 -4.23 -22.42 -5.73
CA GLU A 40 -5.23 -23.42 -5.96
C GLU A 40 -6.56 -22.74 -5.66
N VAL A 41 -7.44 -22.61 -6.65
CA VAL A 41 -8.84 -22.23 -6.36
C VAL A 41 -9.38 -23.35 -5.47
N ARG A 42 -9.50 -23.06 -4.18
CA ARG A 42 -10.04 -24.04 -3.23
C ARG A 42 -11.48 -24.33 -3.62
N LEU A 43 -11.97 -25.54 -3.35
CA LEU A 43 -13.36 -25.91 -3.67
C LEU A 43 -14.35 -24.86 -3.13
N GLU A 44 -14.07 -24.32 -1.94
CA GLU A 44 -14.86 -23.28 -1.29
C GLU A 44 -14.87 -21.95 -2.08
N GLU A 45 -13.75 -21.57 -2.70
CA GLU A 45 -13.63 -20.36 -3.52
C GLU A 45 -14.33 -20.55 -4.88
N PHE A 46 -14.22 -21.75 -5.46
CA PHE A 46 -14.96 -22.13 -6.66
C PHE A 46 -16.48 -22.10 -6.42
N GLU A 47 -16.95 -22.65 -5.31
CA GLU A 47 -18.35 -22.62 -4.89
C GLU A 47 -18.85 -21.19 -4.68
N LEU A 48 -18.03 -20.32 -4.07
CA LEU A 48 -18.36 -18.91 -3.90
C LEU A 48 -18.54 -18.20 -5.25
N PHE A 49 -17.61 -18.41 -6.19
CA PHE A 49 -17.70 -17.85 -7.54
C PHE A 49 -18.88 -18.42 -8.33
N ALA A 50 -19.20 -19.69 -8.15
CA ALA A 50 -20.37 -20.32 -8.75
C ALA A 50 -21.68 -19.71 -8.23
N ILE A 51 -21.80 -19.51 -6.90
CA ILE A 51 -22.97 -18.88 -6.27
C ILE A 51 -23.12 -17.43 -6.73
N ASP A 52 -22.03 -16.67 -6.78
CA ASP A 52 -22.05 -15.27 -7.22
C ASP A 52 -22.46 -15.15 -8.69
N ARG A 53 -21.94 -16.05 -9.55
CA ARG A 53 -22.37 -16.15 -10.95
C ARG A 53 -23.85 -16.51 -11.06
N LEU A 54 -24.35 -17.45 -10.27
CA LEU A 54 -25.76 -17.82 -10.25
C LEU A 54 -26.67 -16.65 -9.82
N ARG A 55 -26.23 -15.82 -8.87
CA ARG A 55 -26.97 -14.61 -8.45
C ARG A 55 -27.07 -13.58 -9.55
N VAL A 56 -25.97 -13.32 -10.27
CA VAL A 56 -25.96 -12.40 -11.42
C VAL A 56 -26.85 -12.95 -12.54
N LEU A 57 -26.73 -14.23 -12.88
CA LEU A 57 -27.54 -14.87 -13.92
C LEU A 57 -29.03 -14.89 -13.57
N LYS A 58 -29.39 -15.13 -12.31
CA LYS A 58 -30.78 -15.04 -11.84
C LYS A 58 -31.31 -13.61 -11.99
N GLY A 59 -30.54 -12.61 -11.59
CA GLY A 59 -30.94 -11.19 -11.74
C GLY A 59 -31.13 -10.78 -13.21
N ILE A 60 -30.32 -11.32 -14.12
CA ILE A 60 -30.49 -11.13 -15.57
C ILE A 60 -31.77 -11.81 -16.06
N ALA A 61 -32.00 -13.07 -15.67
CA ALA A 61 -33.22 -13.81 -16.04
C ALA A 61 -34.50 -13.12 -15.55
N ASP A 62 -34.50 -12.60 -14.32
CA ASP A 62 -35.61 -11.84 -13.75
C ASP A 62 -35.83 -10.49 -14.47
N GLY A 63 -34.75 -9.86 -14.94
CA GLY A 63 -34.83 -8.64 -15.76
C GLY A 63 -35.49 -8.91 -17.12
N LEU A 64 -35.09 -9.99 -17.77
CA LEU A 64 -35.63 -10.41 -19.06
C LEU A 64 -37.11 -10.83 -18.96
N SER A 65 -37.47 -11.60 -17.92
CA SER A 65 -38.87 -12.05 -17.73
C SER A 65 -39.84 -10.90 -17.44
N ARG A 66 -39.33 -9.78 -16.92
CA ARG A 66 -40.09 -8.54 -16.70
C ARG A 66 -40.12 -7.61 -17.92
N GLY A 67 -39.59 -8.04 -19.06
CA GLY A 67 -39.62 -7.27 -20.31
C GLY A 67 -38.78 -6.00 -20.30
N LYS A 68 -37.71 -5.95 -19.51
CA LYS A 68 -36.81 -4.77 -19.48
C LYS A 68 -36.20 -4.52 -20.85
N ARG A 69 -36.16 -3.24 -21.25
CA ARG A 69 -35.56 -2.81 -22.51
C ARG A 69 -34.02 -2.95 -22.46
N PRO A 70 -33.33 -3.02 -23.61
CA PRO A 70 -31.88 -3.20 -23.64
C PRO A 70 -31.09 -2.21 -22.77
N GLU A 71 -31.45 -0.93 -22.79
CA GLU A 71 -30.81 0.12 -21.97
C GLU A 71 -31.04 -0.07 -20.45
N GLU A 72 -32.19 -0.62 -20.06
CA GLU A 72 -32.53 -0.92 -18.68
C GLU A 72 -31.85 -2.21 -18.20
N MET A 73 -31.64 -3.15 -19.13
CA MET A 73 -30.88 -4.36 -18.90
C MET A 73 -29.39 -4.07 -18.69
N GLU A 74 -28.81 -3.16 -19.47
CA GLU A 74 -27.43 -2.73 -19.29
C GLU A 74 -27.19 -2.14 -17.90
N LYS A 75 -28.05 -1.18 -17.49
CA LYS A 75 -28.00 -0.59 -16.14
C LYS A 75 -28.18 -1.62 -15.03
N LEU A 76 -29.07 -2.60 -15.23
CA LEU A 76 -29.30 -3.68 -14.27
C LEU A 76 -28.07 -4.58 -14.13
N VAL A 77 -27.45 -4.99 -15.24
CA VAL A 77 -26.26 -5.86 -15.24
C VAL A 77 -25.10 -5.15 -14.53
N VAL A 78 -24.84 -3.89 -14.86
CA VAL A 78 -23.80 -3.09 -14.20
C VAL A 78 -24.07 -3.02 -12.70
N SER A 79 -25.30 -2.73 -12.29
CA SER A 79 -25.68 -2.68 -10.87
C SER A 79 -25.47 -4.01 -10.14
N LEU A 80 -25.88 -5.14 -10.75
CA LEU A 80 -25.71 -6.48 -10.17
C LEU A 80 -24.22 -6.84 -10.00
N VAL A 81 -23.42 -6.59 -11.03
CA VAL A 81 -21.98 -6.88 -11.01
C VAL A 81 -21.26 -6.00 -9.99
N VAL A 82 -21.53 -4.69 -9.98
CA VAL A 82 -20.93 -3.76 -9.02
C VAL A 82 -21.32 -4.10 -7.58
N THR A 83 -22.58 -4.46 -7.35
CA THR A 83 -23.06 -4.86 -6.01
C THR A 83 -22.34 -6.11 -5.53
N GLN A 84 -22.23 -7.13 -6.38
CA GLN A 84 -21.54 -8.37 -6.02
C GLN A 84 -20.03 -8.15 -5.83
N PHE A 85 -19.40 -7.33 -6.67
CA PHE A 85 -18.00 -6.96 -6.56
C PHE A 85 -17.71 -6.21 -5.24
N ARG A 86 -18.55 -5.22 -4.88
CA ARG A 86 -18.44 -4.51 -3.60
C ARG A 86 -18.61 -5.44 -2.41
N CYS A 87 -19.55 -6.38 -2.47
CA CYS A 87 -19.74 -7.38 -1.43
C CYS A 87 -18.50 -8.27 -1.27
N ASN A 88 -17.90 -8.69 -2.38
CA ASN A 88 -16.72 -9.55 -2.38
C ASN A 88 -15.47 -8.83 -1.87
N ILE A 89 -15.24 -7.58 -2.29
CA ILE A 89 -14.18 -6.74 -1.72
C ILE A 89 -14.39 -6.55 -0.23
N SER A 90 -15.61 -6.24 0.21
CA SER A 90 -15.90 -6.03 1.65
C SER A 90 -15.61 -7.29 2.46
N LYS A 91 -16.01 -8.47 1.97
CA LYS A 91 -15.69 -9.76 2.60
C LYS A 91 -14.19 -10.04 2.61
N ALA A 92 -13.52 -9.84 1.47
CA ALA A 92 -12.07 -10.06 1.35
C ALA A 92 -11.30 -9.14 2.29
N LEU A 93 -11.69 -7.87 2.41
CA LEU A 93 -11.11 -6.92 3.36
C LEU A 93 -11.35 -7.33 4.81
N VAL A 94 -12.56 -7.80 5.16
CA VAL A 94 -12.85 -8.31 6.52
C VAL A 94 -12.01 -9.55 6.84
N LEU A 95 -11.91 -10.50 5.90
CA LEU A 95 -11.09 -11.70 6.06
C LEU A 95 -9.60 -11.37 6.15
N THR A 96 -9.14 -10.42 5.32
CA THR A 96 -7.77 -9.92 5.35
C THR A 96 -7.49 -9.23 6.66
N ASN A 97 -8.39 -8.39 7.17
CA ASN A 97 -8.25 -7.72 8.47
C ASN A 97 -8.26 -8.72 9.63
N ARG A 98 -9.11 -9.75 9.57
CA ARG A 98 -9.11 -10.84 10.55
C ARG A 98 -7.78 -11.60 10.54
N LYS A 99 -7.30 -11.99 9.36
CA LYS A 99 -6.02 -12.72 9.20
C LYS A 99 -4.83 -11.84 9.60
N TRP A 100 -4.90 -10.56 9.26
CA TRP A 100 -3.96 -9.53 9.69
C TRP A 100 -3.87 -9.49 11.21
N THR A 101 -5.00 -9.28 11.88
CA THR A 101 -5.08 -9.17 13.35
C THR A 101 -4.68 -10.48 14.06
N ALA A 102 -5.04 -11.63 13.49
CA ALA A 102 -4.86 -12.93 14.17
C ALA A 102 -3.47 -13.56 13.97
N THR A 103 -2.77 -13.26 12.86
CA THR A 103 -1.53 -14.00 12.52
C THR A 103 -0.47 -13.14 11.82
N ILE A 104 -0.84 -12.40 10.78
CA ILE A 104 0.16 -11.69 9.94
C ILE A 104 0.82 -10.55 10.73
N LYS A 105 0.08 -9.87 11.60
CA LYS A 105 0.59 -8.78 12.42
C LYS A 105 1.80 -9.19 13.27
N GLU A 106 1.76 -10.37 13.89
CA GLU A 106 2.86 -10.88 14.69
C GLU A 106 4.00 -11.44 13.82
N GLN A 107 3.66 -12.11 12.72
CA GLN A 107 4.66 -12.70 11.80
C GLN A 107 5.49 -11.65 11.05
N GLU A 108 4.90 -10.49 10.77
CA GLU A 108 5.52 -9.38 10.01
C GLU A 108 5.79 -8.13 10.88
N ASN A 109 5.96 -8.33 12.20
CA ASN A 109 6.12 -7.26 13.19
C ASN A 109 7.26 -6.27 12.87
N ASP A 110 8.31 -6.74 12.19
CA ASP A 110 9.48 -5.93 11.82
C ASP A 110 9.41 -5.34 10.40
N ARG A 111 8.35 -5.65 9.63
CA ARG A 111 8.33 -5.40 8.17
C ARG A 111 7.07 -4.67 7.72
N LEU A 112 5.93 -5.37 7.75
CA LEU A 112 4.66 -4.85 7.24
C LEU A 112 3.83 -4.22 8.34
N THR A 113 3.89 -4.77 9.56
CA THR A 113 3.11 -4.27 10.70
C THR A 113 3.35 -2.79 10.99
N PRO A 114 4.61 -2.30 11.05
CA PRO A 114 4.87 -0.89 11.31
C PRO A 114 4.31 0.01 10.20
N ILE A 115 4.34 -0.46 8.94
CA ILE A 115 3.86 0.29 7.78
C ILE A 115 2.33 0.39 7.79
N VAL A 116 1.64 -0.74 7.99
CA VAL A 116 0.17 -0.78 7.96
C VAL A 116 -0.43 -0.04 9.15
N GLU A 117 0.17 -0.15 10.35
CA GLU A 117 -0.27 0.61 11.52
C GLU A 117 -0.03 2.12 11.37
N ALA A 118 1.10 2.52 10.77
CA ALA A 118 1.36 3.93 10.47
C ALA A 118 0.39 4.50 9.42
N LEU A 119 0.13 3.74 8.34
CA LEU A 119 -0.82 4.13 7.29
C LEU A 119 -2.25 4.22 7.81
N SER A 120 -2.60 3.40 8.80
CA SER A 120 -3.93 3.41 9.42
C SER A 120 -4.14 4.59 10.37
N ASN A 121 -3.08 5.17 10.96
CA ASN A 121 -3.24 6.07 12.10
C ASN A 121 -2.56 7.45 12.01
N ALA A 122 -1.43 7.65 11.34
CA ALA A 122 -0.68 8.89 11.58
C ALA A 122 0.47 9.13 10.60
N TYR A 123 0.18 9.61 9.38
CA TYR A 123 1.23 10.29 8.62
C TYR A 123 0.67 11.51 7.88
N PHE A 124 0.96 12.69 8.43
CA PHE A 124 0.75 13.99 7.79
C PHE A 124 1.80 14.27 6.69
N GLY A 125 2.15 13.25 5.92
CA GLY A 125 2.96 13.42 4.71
C GLY A 125 2.19 14.13 3.60
N PRO A 126 2.82 14.31 2.43
CA PRO A 126 2.09 14.65 1.22
C PRO A 126 0.96 13.65 1.01
N ASP A 127 -0.22 14.14 0.63
CA ASP A 127 -1.32 13.26 0.27
C ASP A 127 -0.98 12.51 -1.03
N TYR A 128 -0.68 11.22 -0.89
CA TYR A 128 -0.42 10.31 -1.99
C TYR A 128 -1.68 9.53 -2.42
N SER A 129 -2.88 9.94 -2.00
CA SER A 129 -4.16 9.42 -2.52
C SER A 129 -4.18 9.34 -4.05
N GLN A 130 -3.54 10.31 -4.70
CA GLN A 130 -3.40 10.41 -6.15
C GLN A 130 -2.57 9.28 -6.78
N LEU A 131 -1.69 8.61 -6.03
CA LEU A 131 -1.06 7.38 -6.49
C LEU A 131 -2.11 6.29 -6.73
N ARG A 132 -3.12 6.20 -5.86
CA ARG A 132 -4.21 5.23 -5.96
C ARG A 132 -5.23 5.63 -7.03
N GLU A 133 -5.52 6.93 -7.16
CA GLU A 133 -6.52 7.43 -8.10
C GLU A 133 -5.99 7.48 -9.55
N ASN A 134 -4.75 7.96 -9.73
CA ASN A 134 -4.15 8.15 -11.05
C ASN A 134 -3.19 7.05 -11.46
N HIS A 135 -2.93 6.08 -10.58
CA HIS A 135 -1.96 5.00 -10.80
C HIS A 135 -0.58 5.52 -11.24
N HIS A 136 -0.19 6.71 -10.80
CA HIS A 136 1.05 7.37 -11.19
C HIS A 136 1.43 8.51 -10.25
N LEU A 137 2.74 8.78 -10.16
CA LEU A 137 3.29 9.99 -9.54
C LEU A 137 4.35 10.61 -10.43
N LYS A 138 4.40 11.95 -10.46
CA LYS A 138 5.48 12.72 -11.10
C LYS A 138 6.82 12.51 -10.37
N HIS A 139 7.91 12.90 -11.03
CA HIS A 139 9.28 12.60 -10.56
C HIS A 139 9.52 13.05 -9.11
N GLY A 140 9.13 14.28 -8.73
CA GLY A 140 9.29 14.79 -7.37
C GLY A 140 8.57 13.93 -6.32
N GLY A 141 7.33 13.52 -6.61
CA GLY A 141 6.54 12.63 -5.76
C GLY A 141 7.16 11.25 -5.62
N ARG A 142 7.62 10.65 -6.73
CA ARG A 142 8.31 9.34 -6.72
C ARG A 142 9.58 9.38 -5.88
N MET A 143 10.36 10.45 -5.98
CA MET A 143 11.60 10.60 -5.20
C MET A 143 11.31 10.79 -3.72
N GLN A 144 10.46 11.76 -3.36
CA GLN A 144 10.14 12.03 -1.96
C GLN A 144 9.50 10.81 -1.27
N PHE A 145 8.51 10.19 -1.92
CA PHE A 145 7.81 9.04 -1.34
C PHE A 145 8.67 7.76 -1.36
N GLY A 146 9.30 7.47 -2.50
CA GLY A 146 10.10 6.26 -2.66
C GLY A 146 11.28 6.21 -1.69
N LEU A 147 11.95 7.35 -1.46
CA LEU A 147 13.04 7.42 -0.49
C LEU A 147 12.52 7.41 0.96
N PHE A 148 11.36 8.02 1.24
CA PHE A 148 10.72 7.89 2.55
C PHE A 148 10.42 6.42 2.87
N LEU A 149 9.80 5.68 1.94
CA LEU A 149 9.48 4.25 2.12
C LEU A 149 10.74 3.41 2.36
N LYS A 150 11.80 3.66 1.59
CA LYS A 150 13.11 3.04 1.82
C LYS A 150 13.62 3.31 3.24
N GLY A 151 13.57 4.57 3.69
CA GLY A 151 13.97 4.95 5.04
C GLY A 151 13.09 4.37 6.15
N ALA A 152 11.82 4.06 5.84
CA ALA A 152 10.90 3.39 6.74
C ALA A 152 11.12 1.86 6.82
N GLY A 153 12.05 1.32 6.01
CA GLY A 153 12.44 -0.09 6.03
C GLY A 153 11.91 -0.93 4.86
N LEU A 154 11.24 -0.32 3.87
CA LEU A 154 10.79 -1.06 2.69
C LEU A 154 12.01 -1.56 1.89
N LYS A 155 12.07 -2.88 1.63
CA LYS A 155 13.19 -3.47 0.88
C LYS A 155 12.99 -3.25 -0.62
N LEU A 156 14.07 -3.34 -1.39
CA LEU A 156 14.05 -3.10 -2.84
C LEU A 156 13.01 -3.97 -3.55
N GLU A 157 12.94 -5.26 -3.24
CA GLU A 157 12.00 -6.17 -3.91
C GLU A 157 10.54 -5.81 -3.62
N ASP A 158 10.24 -5.46 -2.36
CA ASP A 158 8.91 -5.02 -1.97
C ASP A 158 8.58 -3.65 -2.60
N ALA A 159 9.57 -2.76 -2.75
CA ALA A 159 9.41 -1.47 -3.42
C ALA A 159 9.12 -1.63 -4.92
N LEU A 160 9.86 -2.51 -5.61
CA LEU A 160 9.60 -2.82 -7.02
C LEU A 160 8.21 -3.42 -7.19
N ALA A 161 7.81 -4.36 -6.33
CA ALA A 161 6.46 -4.94 -6.35
C ALA A 161 5.38 -3.88 -6.10
N PHE A 162 5.56 -3.01 -5.11
CA PHE A 162 4.65 -1.92 -4.78
C PHE A 162 4.46 -0.97 -5.97
N TRP A 163 5.55 -0.42 -6.52
CA TRP A 163 5.46 0.53 -7.63
C TRP A 163 4.95 -0.13 -8.91
N ARG A 164 5.28 -1.40 -9.16
CA ARG A 164 4.76 -2.17 -10.30
C ARG A 164 3.25 -2.34 -10.18
N ALA A 165 2.75 -2.76 -9.02
CA ALA A 165 1.32 -2.98 -8.79
C ALA A 165 0.49 -1.71 -9.01
N GLU A 166 1.00 -0.55 -8.59
CA GLU A 166 0.32 0.73 -8.84
C GLU A 166 0.45 1.19 -10.29
N PHE A 167 1.68 1.29 -10.82
CA PHE A 167 1.90 1.94 -12.12
C PHE A 167 1.46 1.09 -13.31
N SER A 168 1.55 -0.24 -13.21
CA SER A 168 1.15 -1.14 -14.31
C SER A 168 -0.32 -0.99 -14.68
N GLN A 169 -1.18 -0.52 -13.77
CA GLN A 169 -2.59 -0.24 -14.07
C GLN A 169 -2.76 0.87 -15.12
N LYS A 170 -1.80 1.79 -15.24
CA LYS A 170 -1.84 2.89 -16.22
C LYS A 170 -0.83 2.76 -17.35
N VAL A 171 0.40 2.36 -17.05
CA VAL A 171 1.46 2.29 -18.07
C VAL A 171 1.70 0.87 -18.60
N GLY A 172 1.18 -0.16 -17.94
CA GLY A 172 1.46 -1.57 -18.26
C GLY A 172 2.76 -2.10 -17.67
N SER A 173 2.84 -3.41 -17.45
CA SER A 173 3.98 -4.09 -16.81
C SER A 173 5.30 -3.92 -17.57
N GLU A 174 5.29 -4.05 -18.91
CA GLU A 174 6.53 -3.92 -19.70
C GLU A 174 7.10 -2.50 -19.69
N ARG A 175 6.24 -1.48 -19.82
CA ARG A 175 6.66 -0.08 -19.76
C ARG A 175 7.15 0.28 -18.36
N PHE A 176 6.54 -0.27 -17.31
CA PHE A 176 7.06 -0.12 -15.96
C PHE A 176 8.52 -0.58 -15.84
N ASP A 177 8.81 -1.78 -16.34
CA ASP A 177 10.16 -2.36 -16.27
C ASP A 177 11.19 -1.53 -17.05
N LYS A 178 10.80 -1.00 -18.21
CA LYS A 178 11.67 -0.17 -19.06
C LYS A 178 11.89 1.24 -18.50
N GLU A 179 10.85 1.90 -17.99
CA GLU A 179 10.90 3.34 -17.65
C GLU A 179 11.16 3.62 -16.16
N TYR A 180 10.78 2.71 -15.25
CA TYR A 180 10.71 3.02 -13.81
C TYR A 180 11.55 2.09 -12.94
N ALA A 181 11.62 0.79 -13.26
CA ALA A 181 12.32 -0.19 -12.42
C ALA A 181 13.81 0.17 -12.20
N TYR A 182 14.49 0.65 -13.25
CA TYR A 182 15.87 1.11 -13.15
C TYR A 182 16.04 2.24 -12.13
N SER A 183 15.18 3.28 -12.19
CA SER A 183 15.25 4.41 -11.25
C SER A 183 15.01 3.97 -9.80
N ILE A 184 14.15 2.97 -9.58
CA ILE A 184 13.91 2.43 -8.23
C ILE A 184 15.15 1.69 -7.75
N ARG A 185 15.76 0.79 -8.55
CA ARG A 185 17.00 0.09 -8.17
C ARG A 185 18.15 1.05 -7.89
N HIS A 186 18.24 2.14 -8.64
CA HIS A 186 19.22 3.20 -8.42
C HIS A 186 19.05 3.90 -7.07
N ASN A 187 17.82 4.18 -6.63
CA ASN A 187 17.54 4.77 -5.32
C ASN A 187 18.03 3.90 -4.14
N TYR A 188 18.19 2.59 -4.34
CA TYR A 188 18.69 1.62 -3.36
C TYR A 188 20.19 1.29 -3.53
N GLY A 189 20.92 2.04 -4.36
CA GLY A 189 22.36 1.84 -4.58
C GLY A 189 22.72 0.53 -5.29
N LYS A 190 21.77 -0.12 -5.98
CA LYS A 190 21.98 -1.38 -6.72
C LYS A 190 22.35 -1.17 -8.19
N GLU A 191 22.45 0.07 -8.65
CA GLU A 191 22.75 0.46 -10.04
C GLU A 191 23.77 1.61 -10.08
N GLY A 192 24.49 1.78 -11.20
CA GLY A 192 25.38 2.93 -11.44
C GLY A 192 26.54 3.07 -10.45
N LYS A 193 26.82 4.30 -9.98
CA LYS A 193 27.87 4.61 -8.98
C LYS A 193 27.61 4.01 -7.58
N ARG A 194 26.52 3.25 -7.41
CA ARG A 194 26.08 2.66 -6.13
C ARG A 194 25.83 3.70 -5.02
N THR A 195 25.42 4.90 -5.42
CA THR A 195 25.07 5.97 -4.47
C THR A 195 23.77 5.60 -3.77
N ASP A 196 23.85 5.33 -2.48
CA ASP A 196 22.69 5.03 -1.65
C ASP A 196 21.95 6.33 -1.28
N TYR A 197 20.93 6.69 -2.06
CA TYR A 197 20.22 7.96 -1.87
C TYR A 197 19.54 8.01 -0.50
N THR A 198 19.87 9.03 0.28
CA THR A 198 19.27 9.24 1.59
C THR A 198 17.85 9.81 1.46
N PRO A 199 16.92 9.42 2.35
CA PRO A 199 15.63 10.07 2.48
C PRO A 199 15.75 11.59 2.63
N TYR A 200 14.74 12.32 2.15
CA TYR A 200 14.79 13.78 2.16
C TYR A 200 14.49 14.34 3.56
N SER A 201 15.32 15.28 4.01
CA SER A 201 15.06 16.06 5.22
C SER A 201 13.89 17.03 5.06
N CYS A 202 13.32 17.49 6.17
CA CYS A 202 12.26 18.50 6.15
C CYS A 202 12.72 19.76 5.40
N GLN A 203 13.94 20.23 5.66
CA GLN A 203 14.52 21.39 4.95
C GLN A 203 14.52 21.19 3.43
N LYS A 204 14.98 20.04 2.94
CA LYS A 204 14.97 19.75 1.48
C LYS A 204 13.56 19.75 0.90
N ILE A 205 12.59 19.20 1.62
CA ILE A 205 11.18 19.11 1.20
C ILE A 205 10.51 20.50 1.24
N ILE A 206 10.81 21.29 2.25
CA ILE A 206 10.34 22.67 2.42
C ILE A 206 10.90 23.56 1.31
N SER A 207 12.16 23.40 0.92
CA SER A 207 12.77 24.19 -0.16
C SER A 207 12.34 23.77 -1.57
N ALA A 208 11.58 22.69 -1.74
CA ALA A 208 11.06 22.28 -3.04
C ALA A 208 10.05 23.29 -3.60
N THR A 209 9.80 23.25 -4.92
CA THR A 209 8.78 24.10 -5.56
C THR A 209 7.85 23.23 -6.40
N PRO A 210 6.85 22.56 -5.78
CA PRO A 210 5.89 21.72 -6.49
C PRO A 210 5.07 22.56 -7.48
N GLY A 211 4.92 22.06 -8.72
CA GLY A 211 4.09 22.67 -9.75
C GLY A 211 2.68 22.10 -9.80
N VAL A 212 1.89 22.53 -10.80
CA VAL A 212 0.53 22.02 -11.00
C VAL A 212 0.56 20.51 -11.25
N GLY A 213 -0.22 19.77 -10.46
CA GLY A 213 -0.30 18.31 -10.53
C GLY A 213 0.94 17.58 -9.98
N ASP A 214 1.81 18.27 -9.24
CA ASP A 214 2.82 17.63 -8.41
C ASP A 214 2.25 17.33 -7.01
N HIS A 215 2.57 16.14 -6.50
CA HIS A 215 2.14 15.67 -5.18
C HIS A 215 3.36 15.39 -4.29
N HIS A 216 4.17 16.43 -4.11
CA HIS A 216 5.35 16.42 -3.25
C HIS A 216 5.46 17.77 -2.51
N GLY A 217 6.42 17.89 -1.59
CA GLY A 217 6.60 19.07 -0.76
C GLY A 217 6.11 18.88 0.68
N CYS A 218 6.21 19.94 1.47
CA CYS A 218 5.71 20.02 2.84
C CYS A 218 4.28 20.58 2.85
N PRO A 219 3.27 19.89 3.39
CA PRO A 219 1.90 20.40 3.41
C PRO A 219 1.79 21.74 4.16
N TYR A 220 2.50 21.92 5.27
CA TYR A 220 2.54 23.18 6.02
C TYR A 220 3.08 24.38 5.23
N ARG A 221 3.82 24.16 4.15
CA ARG A 221 4.31 25.24 3.27
C ARG A 221 3.47 25.40 2.00
N HIS A 222 3.07 24.27 1.40
CA HIS A 222 2.56 24.26 0.02
C HIS A 222 1.04 24.12 -0.07
N PHE A 223 0.36 23.68 0.99
CA PHE A 223 -1.10 23.68 0.98
C PHE A 223 -1.62 25.10 1.26
N GLY A 224 -2.75 25.44 0.63
CA GLY A 224 -3.53 26.61 1.05
C GLY A 224 -4.11 26.40 2.46
N GLU A 225 -4.38 27.50 3.17
CA GLU A 225 -4.84 27.44 4.57
C GLU A 225 -6.09 26.57 4.75
N ASP A 226 -7.07 26.67 3.85
CA ASP A 226 -8.30 25.88 3.92
C ASP A 226 -8.04 24.37 3.78
N ASN A 227 -7.20 23.99 2.82
CA ASN A 227 -6.83 22.59 2.61
C ASN A 227 -6.03 22.03 3.79
N LEU A 228 -5.15 22.84 4.36
CA LEU A 228 -4.37 22.49 5.54
C LEU A 228 -5.28 22.29 6.77
N ARG A 229 -6.21 23.21 7.01
CA ARG A 229 -7.21 23.11 8.09
C ARG A 229 -8.09 21.88 7.92
N ALA A 230 -8.57 21.60 6.70
CA ALA A 230 -9.38 20.42 6.43
C ALA A 230 -8.61 19.12 6.73
N ALA A 231 -7.34 19.05 6.33
CA ALA A 231 -6.48 17.90 6.59
C ALA A 231 -6.24 17.70 8.10
N LEU A 232 -5.94 18.77 8.85
CA LEU A 232 -5.72 18.71 10.31
C LEU A 232 -7.01 18.32 11.06
N ASN A 233 -8.16 18.85 10.67
CA ASN A 233 -9.45 18.45 11.26
C ASN A 233 -9.76 16.96 11.04
N LYS A 234 -9.41 16.41 9.86
CA LYS A 234 -9.57 14.98 9.56
C LYS A 234 -8.72 14.10 10.47
N MET A 235 -7.61 14.61 11.01
CA MET A 235 -6.78 13.95 12.01
C MET A 235 -7.29 14.13 13.45
N GLY A 236 -8.43 14.80 13.65
CA GLY A 236 -8.98 15.08 14.98
C GLY A 236 -8.38 16.32 15.65
N ILE A 237 -7.55 17.09 14.96
CA ILE A 237 -6.96 18.34 15.49
C ILE A 237 -7.91 19.49 15.20
N SER A 238 -8.53 20.03 16.25
CA SER A 238 -9.52 21.09 16.17
C SER A 238 -9.40 22.05 17.37
N GLY A 239 -10.10 23.18 17.33
CA GLY A 239 -10.08 24.16 18.42
C GLY A 239 -8.74 24.88 18.57
N HIS A 240 -8.32 25.13 19.82
CA HIS A 240 -7.08 25.87 20.13
C HIS A 240 -5.81 25.26 19.50
N PRO A 241 -5.55 23.94 19.60
CA PRO A 241 -4.37 23.33 18.97
C PRO A 241 -4.26 23.60 17.47
N LEU A 242 -5.40 23.62 16.75
CA LEU A 242 -5.43 23.93 15.32
C LEU A 242 -4.98 25.38 15.06
N GLU A 243 -5.49 26.34 15.82
CA GLU A 243 -5.11 27.75 15.65
C GLU A 243 -3.63 28.00 15.98
N ASP A 244 -3.10 27.34 17.01
CA ASP A 244 -1.68 27.47 17.36
C ASP A 244 -0.76 26.89 16.26
N ILE A 245 -1.15 25.75 15.67
CA ILE A 245 -0.44 25.18 14.51
C ILE A 245 -0.48 26.14 13.32
N MET A 246 -1.65 26.72 13.04
CA MET A 246 -1.82 27.67 11.93
C MET A 246 -1.04 28.98 12.16
N ASP A 247 -0.90 29.44 13.40
CA ASP A 247 0.00 30.55 13.74
C ASP A 247 1.46 30.24 13.38
N LYS A 248 1.94 29.03 13.70
CA LYS A 248 3.30 28.62 13.29
C LYS A 248 3.47 28.57 11.78
N VAL A 249 2.47 28.13 11.06
CA VAL A 249 2.46 28.11 9.59
C VAL A 249 2.57 29.53 9.02
N LYS A 250 1.78 30.47 9.53
CA LYS A 250 1.79 31.89 9.13
C LYS A 250 3.16 32.53 9.37
N ASN A 251 3.80 32.18 10.48
CA ASN A 251 5.15 32.61 10.83
C ASN A 251 6.27 31.80 10.12
N ARG A 252 5.92 30.93 9.16
CA ARG A 252 6.86 30.08 8.39
C ARG A 252 7.66 29.09 9.24
N HIS A 253 7.21 28.81 10.46
CA HIS A 253 7.79 27.81 11.35
C HIS A 253 7.19 26.41 11.04
N TYR A 254 7.38 25.93 9.81
CA TYR A 254 6.72 24.72 9.30
C TYR A 254 7.07 23.43 10.07
N GLN A 255 8.33 23.29 10.48
CA GLN A 255 8.78 22.12 11.26
C GLN A 255 8.21 22.14 12.67
N LEU A 256 8.05 23.34 13.27
CA LEU A 256 7.40 23.50 14.56
C LEU A 256 5.91 23.19 14.46
N ALA A 257 5.23 23.67 13.40
CA ALA A 257 3.83 23.30 13.12
C ALA A 257 3.65 21.78 13.00
N CYS A 258 4.58 21.10 12.33
CA CYS A 258 4.62 19.64 12.23
C CYS A 258 4.85 18.96 13.59
N THR A 259 5.73 19.51 14.41
CA THR A 259 6.00 19.00 15.77
C THR A 259 4.75 19.16 16.64
N MET A 260 4.09 20.32 16.63
CA MET A 260 2.86 20.55 17.39
C MET A 260 1.70 19.65 16.93
N THR A 261 1.63 19.35 15.63
CA THR A 261 0.67 18.37 15.10
C THR A 261 0.94 16.97 15.66
N PHE A 262 2.21 16.55 15.68
CA PHE A 262 2.60 15.27 16.27
C PHE A 262 2.20 15.18 17.75
N GLU A 263 2.48 16.23 18.52
CA GLU A 263 2.18 16.29 19.95
C GLU A 263 0.67 16.25 20.21
N ALA A 264 -0.12 17.00 19.43
CA ALA A 264 -1.58 17.00 19.51
C ALA A 264 -2.18 15.63 19.14
N GLU A 265 -1.63 14.97 18.13
CA GLU A 265 -2.09 13.65 17.66
C GLU A 265 -1.74 12.53 18.66
N HIS A 266 -0.54 12.56 19.23
CA HIS A 266 -0.02 11.46 20.04
C HIS A 266 -0.25 11.66 21.55
N GLY A 267 -0.46 12.89 21.99
CA GLY A 267 -0.60 13.26 23.40
C GLY A 267 0.72 13.18 24.17
N VAL A 268 1.86 13.34 23.49
CA VAL A 268 3.21 13.32 24.08
C VAL A 268 4.00 14.55 23.62
N SER A 269 4.90 15.08 24.45
CA SER A 269 5.79 16.17 24.04
C SER A 269 6.94 15.65 23.18
N CYS A 270 7.43 16.49 22.27
CA CYS A 270 8.56 16.19 21.41
C CYS A 270 9.66 17.26 21.57
N ASP A 271 10.41 17.16 22.67
CA ASP A 271 11.39 18.18 23.08
C ASP A 271 12.50 18.43 22.04
N THR A 272 12.86 17.40 21.26
CA THR A 272 13.91 17.51 20.22
C THR A 272 13.42 18.16 18.93
N GLY A 273 12.11 18.28 18.75
CA GLY A 273 11.48 18.71 17.50
C GLY A 273 11.65 17.74 16.33
N ILE A 274 10.77 17.86 15.35
CA ILE A 274 10.76 17.01 14.15
C ILE A 274 11.45 17.71 12.98
N ASN A 275 12.53 17.10 12.50
CA ASN A 275 13.36 17.66 11.43
C ASN A 275 13.48 16.76 10.19
N HIS A 276 12.88 15.57 10.24
CA HIS A 276 12.92 14.60 9.16
C HIS A 276 11.61 13.78 9.10
N PRO A 277 11.02 13.50 7.93
CA PRO A 277 9.80 12.68 7.85
C PRO A 277 9.96 11.27 8.40
N ASN A 278 11.07 10.58 8.10
CA ASN A 278 11.38 9.29 8.73
C ASN A 278 11.59 9.38 10.26
N GLN A 279 12.02 10.53 10.81
CA GLN A 279 12.06 10.73 12.26
C GLN A 279 10.64 10.79 12.82
N TYR A 280 9.74 11.58 12.24
CA TYR A 280 8.31 11.60 12.61
C TYR A 280 7.74 10.17 12.66
N PHE A 281 7.97 9.41 11.58
CA PHE A 281 7.51 8.04 11.46
C PHE A 281 8.08 7.14 12.57
N SER A 282 9.39 7.16 12.79
CA SER A 282 10.03 6.34 13.83
C SER A 282 9.58 6.70 15.25
N GLU A 283 9.41 7.98 15.57
CA GLU A 283 8.92 8.41 16.88
C GLU A 283 7.44 8.05 17.07
N SER A 284 6.59 8.24 16.05
CA SER A 284 5.19 7.83 16.08
C SER A 284 5.05 6.33 16.36
N GLN A 285 5.84 5.51 15.68
CA GLN A 285 5.88 4.06 15.90
C GLN A 285 6.26 3.67 17.33
N LYS A 286 7.24 4.36 17.94
CA LYS A 286 7.61 4.12 19.34
C LYS A 286 6.45 4.41 20.30
N VAL A 287 5.75 5.53 20.09
CA VAL A 287 4.60 5.91 20.92
C VAL A 287 3.46 4.89 20.78
N LEU A 288 3.14 4.48 19.55
CA LEU A 288 2.08 3.51 19.30
C LEU A 288 2.40 2.14 19.91
N LYS A 289 3.64 1.65 19.77
CA LYS A 289 4.08 0.38 20.39
C LYS A 289 3.97 0.43 21.91
N ALA A 290 4.39 1.52 22.54
CA ALA A 290 4.27 1.69 23.99
C ALA A 290 2.80 1.65 24.46
N LYS A 291 1.88 2.27 23.72
CA LYS A 291 0.43 2.22 24.03
C LYS A 291 -0.13 0.80 23.97
N VAL A 292 0.31 -0.02 23.01
CA VAL A 292 -0.11 -1.42 22.88
C VAL A 292 0.43 -2.29 24.02
N SER A 293 1.69 -2.09 24.43
CA SER A 293 2.32 -2.84 25.52
C SER A 293 1.72 -2.54 26.91
N HIS A 294 1.11 -1.37 27.12
CA HIS A 294 0.45 -1.01 28.38
C HIS A 294 -1.00 -1.52 28.50
N HIS A 295 -1.60 -2.03 27.42
CA HIS A 295 -2.98 -2.56 27.40
C HIS A 295 -3.04 -4.09 27.27
N SER A 296 -1.90 -4.78 27.31
CA SER A 296 -1.79 -6.24 27.37
C SER A 296 -1.41 -6.66 28.79
#